data_AF-A0AAN9HZQ6-F1
#
_entry.id   AF-A0AAN9HZQ6-F1
#
_cell.length_a   1.000
_cell.length_b   1.000
_cell.length_c   1.000
_cell.angle_alpha   90.00
_cell.angle_beta   90.00
_cell.angle_gamma   90.00
#
_symmetry.space_group_name_H-M   'P 1'
#
loop_
_entity.id
_entity.type
_entity.pdbx_description
1 polymer ?
#
loop_
_entity_poly.entity_id
_entity_poly.type
_entity_poly.pdbx_seq_one_letter_code
_entity_poly.pdbx_strand_id
1 'polypeptide(L)'
;MTEAYIRKKPGMASVKEMPVLQDGPPPGGFAPVWFARRIPNTGPSAAAIFLTTFGVFSWGMYQVDKGNKIRRLGAVKDFNELEAAKSEIQTWRSAFQNEPDIPAGTTPSQFIFGVFASDM
;
A
#
# COMPACT_ATOMS: atom_id res chain seq x y z
N MET A 1 9.08 -84.91 -20.74
CA MET A 1 9.69 -84.71 -22.07
C MET A 1 8.66 -84.31 -23.14
N THR A 2 7.56 -83.62 -22.79
CA THR A 2 6.51 -83.21 -23.75
C THR A 2 6.56 -81.72 -24.10
N GLU A 3 7.21 -80.89 -23.28
CA GLU A 3 7.29 -79.44 -23.52
C GLU A 3 7.93 -79.06 -24.87
N ALA A 4 8.89 -79.86 -25.35
CA ALA A 4 9.56 -79.63 -26.64
C ALA A 4 8.62 -79.74 -27.85
N TYR A 5 7.52 -80.49 -27.71
CA TYR A 5 6.49 -80.62 -28.75
C TYR A 5 5.47 -79.47 -28.69
N ILE A 6 5.18 -78.98 -27.49
CA ILE A 6 4.18 -77.94 -27.24
C ILE A 6 4.72 -76.54 -27.59
N ARG A 7 5.92 -76.20 -27.13
CA ARG A 7 6.58 -74.90 -27.39
C ARG A 7 7.49 -74.98 -28.61
N LYS A 8 6.98 -75.45 -29.76
CA LYS A 8 7.82 -75.72 -30.93
C LYS A 8 7.99 -74.48 -31.81
N LYS A 9 9.25 -74.13 -32.14
CA LYS A 9 9.58 -73.22 -33.25
C LYS A 9 10.04 -74.05 -34.47
N PRO A 10 9.64 -73.70 -35.71
CA PRO A 10 10.16 -74.35 -36.91
C PRO A 10 11.69 -74.22 -36.99
N GLY A 11 12.39 -75.34 -37.21
CA GLY A 11 13.86 -75.36 -37.39
C GLY A 11 14.71 -75.44 -36.12
N MET A 12 14.15 -75.74 -34.94
CA MET A 12 14.96 -75.93 -33.72
C MET A 12 15.86 -77.17 -33.81
N ALA A 13 17.17 -76.98 -33.62
CA ALA A 13 18.15 -78.06 -33.57
C ALA A 13 18.36 -78.58 -32.13
N SER A 14 18.00 -77.78 -31.13
CA SER A 14 18.23 -78.09 -29.72
C SER A 14 17.11 -77.58 -28.81
N VAL A 15 16.92 -78.25 -27.67
CA VAL A 15 15.97 -77.89 -26.61
C VAL A 15 16.23 -76.47 -26.06
N LYS A 16 17.46 -75.95 -26.15
CA LYS A 16 17.81 -74.59 -25.70
C LYS A 16 17.18 -73.47 -26.52
N GLU A 17 16.79 -73.75 -27.76
CA GLU A 17 16.22 -72.77 -28.69
C GLU A 17 14.69 -72.70 -28.60
N MET A 18 14.10 -73.40 -27.62
CA MET A 18 12.68 -73.38 -27.39
C MET A 18 12.18 -71.95 -27.11
N PRO A 19 11.14 -71.48 -27.82
CA PRO A 19 10.56 -70.17 -27.59
C PRO A 19 10.06 -70.05 -26.15
N VAL A 20 10.60 -69.06 -25.46
CA VAL A 20 10.17 -68.63 -24.13
C VAL A 20 9.81 -67.15 -24.25
N LEU A 21 8.51 -66.87 -24.35
CA LEU A 21 7.98 -65.53 -24.30
C LEU A 21 7.58 -65.25 -22.85
N GLN A 22 8.54 -64.76 -22.06
CA GLN A 22 8.29 -64.32 -20.69
C GLN A 22 7.71 -62.92 -20.72
N ASP A 23 6.71 -62.67 -19.88
CA ASP A 23 6.28 -61.30 -19.60
C ASP A 23 7.44 -60.60 -18.89
N GLY A 24 7.92 -59.54 -19.50
CA GLY A 24 9.12 -58.84 -19.12
C GLY A 24 8.98 -57.37 -19.49
N PRO A 25 9.70 -56.47 -18.82
CA PRO A 25 9.68 -55.08 -19.18
C PRO A 25 10.09 -54.94 -20.65
N PRO A 26 9.52 -53.96 -21.38
CA PRO A 26 9.92 -53.71 -22.76
C PRO A 26 11.44 -53.45 -22.81
N PRO A 27 12.10 -53.77 -23.93
CA PRO A 27 13.50 -53.44 -24.11
C PRO A 27 13.69 -51.92 -24.00
N GLY A 28 14.29 -51.46 -22.89
CA GLY A 28 14.37 -50.04 -22.51
C GLY A 28 13.76 -49.71 -21.14
N GLY A 29 13.03 -50.64 -20.52
CA GLY A 29 12.43 -50.45 -19.20
C GLY A 29 11.19 -49.54 -19.21
N PHE A 30 10.65 -49.26 -18.02
CA PHE A 30 9.53 -48.34 -17.85
C PHE A 30 10.03 -46.89 -17.69
N ALA A 31 9.16 -45.94 -18.04
CA ALA A 31 9.44 -44.53 -17.81
C ALA A 31 9.71 -44.26 -16.31
N PRO A 32 10.63 -43.32 -15.99
CA PRO A 32 10.92 -42.98 -14.61
C PRO A 32 9.69 -42.38 -13.93
N VAL A 33 9.23 -43.04 -12.87
CA VAL A 33 8.11 -42.57 -12.06
C VAL A 33 8.61 -41.57 -11.02
N TRP A 34 8.01 -40.38 -10.99
CA TRP A 34 8.30 -39.36 -9.98
C TRP A 34 7.71 -39.77 -8.63
N PHE A 35 8.52 -40.39 -7.77
CA PHE A 35 8.09 -40.85 -6.44
C PHE A 35 8.26 -39.77 -5.35
N ALA A 36 9.11 -38.77 -5.58
CA ALA A 36 9.47 -37.77 -4.59
C ALA A 36 8.50 -36.58 -4.60
N ARG A 37 8.21 -36.04 -3.41
CA ARG A 37 7.44 -34.81 -3.28
C ARG A 37 8.27 -33.62 -3.77
N ARG A 38 7.78 -32.92 -4.79
CA ARG A 38 8.38 -31.71 -5.36
C ARG A 38 7.57 -30.50 -4.97
N ILE A 39 7.94 -29.87 -3.86
CA ILE A 39 7.35 -28.57 -3.46
C ILE A 39 8.30 -27.47 -3.94
N PRO A 40 7.93 -26.66 -4.94
CA PRO A 40 8.74 -25.52 -5.35
C PRO A 40 8.71 -24.45 -4.25
N ASN A 41 9.89 -24.01 -3.81
CA ASN A 41 10.08 -22.91 -2.86
C ASN A 41 10.51 -21.60 -3.56
N THR A 42 10.03 -21.39 -4.79
CA THR A 42 10.30 -20.22 -5.64
C THR A 42 9.54 -18.97 -5.18
N GLY A 43 9.75 -18.59 -3.92
CA GLY A 43 9.30 -17.31 -3.36
C GLY A 43 10.43 -16.28 -3.28
N PRO A 44 10.11 -14.99 -3.13
CA PRO A 44 11.10 -13.97 -2.85
C PRO A 44 11.85 -14.31 -1.56
N SER A 45 13.16 -14.12 -1.58
CA SER A 45 14.01 -14.42 -0.42
C SER A 45 13.61 -13.56 0.78
N ALA A 46 13.92 -14.03 1.99
CA ALA A 46 13.64 -13.28 3.22
C ALA A 46 14.19 -11.85 3.14
N ALA A 47 15.43 -11.69 2.67
CA ALA A 47 16.06 -10.38 2.49
C ALA A 47 15.27 -9.48 1.52
N ALA A 48 14.75 -10.03 0.42
CA ALA A 48 13.93 -9.27 -0.51
C ALA A 48 12.65 -8.77 0.17
N ILE A 49 11.94 -9.64 0.91
CA ILE A 49 10.72 -9.25 1.64
C ILE A 49 11.06 -8.15 2.66
N PHE A 50 12.10 -8.33 3.47
CA PHE A 50 12.50 -7.35 4.48
C PHE A 50 12.84 -5.98 3.89
N LEU A 51 13.67 -5.94 2.84
CA LEU A 51 14.07 -4.68 2.21
C LEU A 51 12.88 -3.97 1.56
N THR A 52 11.96 -4.74 0.96
CA THR A 52 10.77 -4.17 0.32
C THR A 52 9.85 -3.54 1.38
N THR A 53 9.55 -4.26 2.46
CA THR A 53 8.73 -3.73 3.56
C THR A 53 9.39 -2.52 4.22
N PHE A 54 10.70 -2.61 4.49
CA PHE A 54 11.44 -1.51 5.11
C PHE A 54 11.50 -0.27 4.20
N GLY A 55 11.68 -0.45 2.89
CA GLY A 55 11.67 0.63 1.92
C GLY A 55 10.31 1.33 1.84
N VAL A 56 9.22 0.56 1.74
CA VAL A 56 7.86 1.11 1.70
C VAL A 56 7.51 1.83 3.00
N PHE A 57 7.87 1.25 4.15
CA PHE A 57 7.64 1.87 5.45
C PHE A 57 8.41 3.19 5.60
N SER A 58 9.71 3.18 5.32
CA SER A 58 10.57 4.37 5.42
C SER A 58 10.07 5.49 4.49
N TRP A 59 9.68 5.14 3.26
CA TRP A 59 9.11 6.10 2.33
C TRP A 59 7.74 6.64 2.77
N GLY A 60 6.88 5.77 3.30
CA GLY A 60 5.57 6.15 3.83
C GLY A 60 5.70 7.15 4.98
N MET A 61 6.59 6.88 5.93
CA MET A 61 6.85 7.78 7.06
C MET A 61 7.39 9.13 6.62
N TYR A 62 8.28 9.16 5.62
CA TYR A 62 8.77 10.41 5.03
C TYR A 62 7.64 11.28 4.44
N GLN A 63 6.66 10.64 3.77
CA GLN A 63 5.51 11.36 3.24
C GLN A 63 4.55 11.84 4.33
N VAL A 64 4.32 11.02 5.37
CA VAL A 64 3.50 11.38 6.52
C VAL A 64 4.06 12.62 7.22
N ASP A 65 5.38 12.70 7.39
CA ASP A 65 6.04 13.86 8.00
C ASP A 65 5.89 15.14 7.18
N LYS A 66 6.04 15.05 5.86
CA LYS A 66 5.76 16.19 4.96
C LYS A 66 4.32 16.68 5.11
N GLY A 67 3.36 15.76 5.11
CA GLY A 67 1.95 16.09 5.32
C GLY A 67 1.67 16.67 6.71
N ASN A 68 2.30 16.13 7.75
CA ASN A 68 2.18 16.62 9.14
C ASN A 68 2.70 18.06 9.26
N LYS A 69 3.83 18.36 8.62
CA LYS A 69 4.42 19.71 8.63
C LYS A 69 3.51 20.73 7.97
N ILE A 70 2.91 20.40 6.83
CA ILE A 70 1.97 21.27 6.12
C ILE A 70 0.72 21.53 6.98
N ARG A 71 0.15 20.48 7.60
CA ARG A 71 -1.02 20.61 8.48
C ARG A 71 -0.75 21.47 9.71
N ARG A 72 0.42 21.32 10.35
CA ARG A 72 0.82 22.16 11.48
C ARG A 72 1.04 23.61 11.07
N LEU A 73 1.67 23.85 9.92
CA LEU A 73 1.90 25.20 9.41
C LEU A 73 0.58 25.93 9.09
N GLY A 74 -0.41 25.22 8.52
CA GLY A 74 -1.75 25.78 8.31
C GLY A 74 -2.41 26.17 9.64
N ALA A 75 -2.47 25.24 10.59
CA ALA A 75 -3.08 25.50 11.90
C ALA A 75 -2.44 26.66 12.67
N VAL A 76 -1.12 26.87 12.53
CA VAL A 76 -0.42 28.00 13.16
C VAL A 76 -0.77 29.33 12.50
N LYS A 77 -0.94 29.37 11.17
CA LYS A 77 -1.37 30.58 10.46
C LYS A 77 -2.76 31.00 10.89
N ASP A 78 -3.70 30.05 10.88
CA ASP A 78 -5.08 30.28 11.27
C ASP A 78 -5.19 30.82 12.71
N PHE A 79 -4.35 30.32 13.63
CA PHE A 79 -4.29 30.80 15.00
C PHE A 79 -3.76 32.24 15.10
N ASN A 80 -2.68 32.56 14.39
CA ASN A 80 -2.09 33.91 14.40
C ASN A 80 -3.05 34.95 13.80
N GLU A 81 -3.75 34.60 12.72
CA GLU A 81 -4.78 35.45 12.11
C GLU A 81 -5.95 35.70 13.08
N LEU A 82 -6.34 34.69 13.86
CA LEU A 82 -7.39 34.81 14.87
C LEU A 82 -6.96 35.69 16.06
N GLU A 83 -5.69 35.63 16.48
CA GLU A 83 -5.14 36.52 17.51
C GLU A 83 -5.06 37.98 17.02
N ALA A 84 -4.61 38.20 15.78
CA ALA A 84 -4.60 39.52 15.15
C ALA A 84 -6.02 40.11 15.11
N ALA A 85 -6.99 39.36 14.60
CA ALA A 85 -8.39 39.79 14.52
C ALA A 85 -8.98 40.11 15.91
N LYS A 86 -8.64 39.34 16.96
CA LYS A 86 -9.07 39.63 18.34
C LYS A 86 -8.49 40.92 18.87
N SER A 87 -7.22 41.21 18.59
CA SER A 87 -6.56 42.44 19.02
C SER A 87 -7.16 43.69 18.36
N GLU A 88 -7.54 43.57 17.08
CA GLU A 88 -8.25 44.63 16.35
C GLU A 88 -9.64 44.87 16.94
N ILE A 89 -10.42 43.80 17.19
CA ILE A 89 -11.74 43.92 17.84
C ILE A 89 -11.62 44.60 19.21
N GLN A 90 -10.61 44.25 20.00
CA GLN A 90 -10.38 44.88 21.30
C GLN A 90 -10.03 46.36 21.15
N THR A 91 -9.24 46.71 20.15
CA THR A 91 -8.89 48.08 19.81
C THR A 91 -10.14 48.89 19.46
N TRP A 92 -10.98 48.37 18.56
CA TRP A 92 -12.26 48.97 18.22
C TRP A 92 -13.19 49.11 19.43
N ARG A 93 -13.29 48.08 20.27
CA ARG A 93 -14.08 48.13 21.51
C ARG A 93 -13.62 49.24 22.43
N SER A 94 -12.31 49.43 22.61
CA SER A 94 -11.77 50.51 23.43
C SER A 94 -11.99 51.89 22.81
N ALA A 95 -11.96 52.00 21.48
CA ALA A 95 -12.28 53.24 20.78
C ALA A 95 -13.74 53.66 20.97
N PHE A 96 -14.69 52.72 20.85
CA PHE A 96 -16.12 52.97 21.09
C PHE A 96 -16.44 53.32 22.56
N GLN A 97 -15.70 52.79 23.53
CA GLN A 97 -15.91 53.10 24.95
C GLN A 97 -15.39 54.49 25.35
N ASN A 98 -14.50 55.06 24.54
CA ASN A 98 -13.89 56.37 24.78
C ASN A 98 -14.54 57.48 23.92
N GLU A 99 -15.75 57.25 23.41
CA GLU A 99 -16.51 58.32 22.74
C GLU A 99 -16.77 59.48 23.72
N PRO A 100 -16.52 60.75 23.32
CA PRO A 100 -16.87 61.89 24.14
C PRO A 100 -18.40 61.97 24.28
N ASP A 101 -18.87 62.07 25.53
CA ASP A 101 -20.30 62.21 25.85
C ASP A 101 -20.96 63.27 24.96
N ILE A 102 -21.90 62.83 24.13
CA ILE A 102 -22.67 63.71 23.25
C ILE A 102 -23.60 64.56 24.13
N PRO A 103 -23.50 65.90 24.13
CA PRO A 103 -24.41 66.74 24.90
C PRO A 103 -25.84 66.53 24.40
N ALA A 104 -26.77 66.33 25.33
CA ALA A 104 -28.17 65.99 25.04
C ALA A 104 -28.82 67.02 24.08
N GLY A 105 -28.97 66.65 22.81
CA GLY A 105 -29.61 67.52 21.81
C GLY A 105 -29.35 67.15 20.33
N THR A 106 -28.33 66.37 20.01
CA THR A 106 -28.05 65.97 18.62
C THR A 106 -28.75 64.67 18.24
N THR A 107 -29.56 64.73 17.17
CA THR A 107 -30.25 63.57 16.60
C THR A 107 -29.27 62.60 15.91
N PRO A 108 -29.49 61.28 15.99
CA PRO A 108 -28.51 60.27 15.54
C PRO A 108 -28.26 60.23 14.02
N SER A 109 -29.06 60.94 13.21
CA SER A 109 -28.93 60.92 11.74
C SER A 109 -27.76 61.74 11.19
N GLN A 110 -27.15 62.64 11.97
CA GLN A 110 -25.99 63.43 11.51
C GLN A 110 -24.64 62.84 11.91
N PHE A 111 -24.60 62.01 12.96
CA PHE A 111 -23.36 61.43 13.47
C PHE A 111 -22.85 60.28 12.59
N ILE A 112 -23.76 59.43 12.09
CA ILE A 112 -23.40 58.27 11.25
C ILE A 112 -22.92 58.72 9.86
N PHE A 113 -23.48 59.79 9.28
CA PHE A 113 -23.01 60.32 7.99
C PHE A 113 -21.67 61.09 8.10
N GLY A 114 -21.36 61.71 9.24
CA GLY A 114 -20.12 62.46 9.44
C GLY A 114 -18.88 61.58 9.63
N VAL A 115 -19.01 60.45 10.34
CA VAL A 115 -17.89 59.54 10.58
C VAL A 115 -17.47 58.78 9.30
N PHE A 116 -18.42 58.43 8.43
CA PHE A 116 -18.11 57.71 7.17
C PHE A 116 -17.60 58.62 6.03
N ALA A 117 -17.77 59.95 6.11
CA ALA A 117 -17.37 60.88 5.05
C ALA A 117 -15.91 61.36 5.13
N SER A 118 -15.22 61.13 6.27
CA SER A 118 -13.84 61.58 6.48
C SER A 118 -12.76 60.57 6.06
N ASP A 119 -13.13 59.37 5.61
CA ASP A 119 -12.22 58.31 5.17
C ASP A 119 -12.31 58.02 3.64
N MET A 120 -12.60 59.05 2.83
CA MET A 120 -12.34 59.05 1.37
C MET A 120 -11.12 59.89 1.01
#